data_AF-A0A8J5Z7G0-F1
#
_entry.id   AF-A0A8J5Z7G0-F1
#
_cell.length_a   1.000
_cell.length_b   1.000
_cell.length_c   1.000
_cell.angle_alpha   90.00
_cell.angle_beta   90.00
_cell.angle_gamma   90.00
#
_symmetry.space_group_name_H-M   'P 1'
#
loop_
_entity.id
_entity.type
_entity.pdbx_description
1 polymer ?
#
loop_
_entity_poly.entity_id
_entity_poly.type
_entity_poly.pdbx_seq_one_letter_code
_entity_poly.pdbx_strand_id
1 'polypeptide(L)'
;MAFSFTLLSPPTLLSPHYNQFFLKTRHPHHRRRHLLGEPFRRLPAIGVEKFQQIHCQAARDSKVQEEDFRKNESDLEESNGKINEVRFVEPKFKMSLAELLDDSKVVPLSVYGDLGVQITGIQHDSTVVSAGDLFVCCVGSRTDGHLYINEVDKRGAVAVIASKEINIGDTLRCKALVIVEDTDLVLPLLAASFYRYPSKNMAVIGITGTNGKTTTSYLIKGMYEAMGLRIGLLGTVAYYVYGDNKLESSYTTPDAVLVQNLMAKMLHNGSEAVVMEVSSQGLAVGRCNMVDFNVAVFTNLTRDHLDFHVTEEEYRKAKAKLFQMMVDPERHRKVVNIDDPNAQFFIAQGNPDVPLVTFAMDNKNADVNPLEFELSLFETQVLVNTPRGVLKISSGLLGRHNIYNILAAVAVGIAVGADSLEDIGRGIEKVDAVPGRCEVIDEGQAFGVIVDYAHTPDAVYRLLDFVRELAPKRIITVLGCGGDRDQWKRPTMAKISTDKSEVTILTSDNPRSEDPLDILDDMLAGVGRTMQDYLKYEENDYYPPLPNGHQLFVHSTRRVAIRSAVAMGKEGDMIVIAGKGHETYLIQGDKKEFFDDREECRDALKYVNVLRQAG
;
A
#
# COMPACT_ATOMS: atom_id res chain seq x y z
N MET A 1 2.59 -36.98 -46.69
CA MET A 1 2.63 -37.97 -47.79
C MET A 1 3.89 -37.71 -48.60
N ALA A 2 4.83 -38.61 -48.88
CA ALA A 2 5.06 -40.01 -48.60
C ALA A 2 6.52 -40.33 -49.03
N PHE A 3 7.29 -41.04 -48.18
CA PHE A 3 8.31 -42.10 -48.42
C PHE A 3 9.47 -41.87 -49.42
N SER A 4 10.72 -42.36 -49.25
CA SER A 4 11.23 -43.52 -48.52
C SER A 4 12.76 -43.47 -48.21
N PHE A 5 13.14 -44.16 -47.14
CA PHE A 5 14.44 -44.64 -46.64
C PHE A 5 15.29 -45.52 -47.59
N THR A 6 16.60 -45.65 -47.32
CA THR A 6 17.34 -46.88 -46.84
C THR A 6 18.87 -46.63 -46.82
N LEU A 7 19.66 -46.79 -45.73
CA LEU A 7 20.09 -47.93 -44.88
C LEU A 7 21.49 -48.48 -45.26
N LEU A 8 22.44 -48.54 -44.28
CA LEU A 8 23.13 -49.75 -43.78
C LEU A 8 24.43 -49.47 -42.99
N SER A 9 24.48 -49.98 -41.75
CA SER A 9 25.69 -50.39 -40.98
C SER A 9 26.06 -51.86 -41.35
N PRO A 10 26.91 -52.68 -40.67
CA PRO A 10 27.81 -52.55 -39.48
C PRO A 10 29.22 -53.22 -39.79
N PRO A 11 30.06 -53.85 -38.90
CA PRO A 11 29.92 -54.25 -37.49
C PRO A 11 31.13 -54.10 -36.51
N THR A 12 30.76 -54.36 -35.25
CA THR A 12 31.46 -54.61 -33.97
C THR A 12 32.59 -55.65 -33.96
N LEU A 13 33.56 -55.52 -33.04
CA LEU A 13 33.89 -56.53 -31.99
C LEU A 13 35.09 -56.15 -31.07
N LEU A 14 34.92 -56.45 -29.77
CA LEU A 14 35.89 -56.87 -28.72
C LEU A 14 36.62 -55.85 -27.81
N SER A 15 36.36 -56.07 -26.50
CA SER A 15 36.96 -55.58 -25.23
C SER A 15 38.40 -56.11 -24.98
N PRO A 16 39.08 -55.98 -23.80
CA PRO A 16 38.65 -55.51 -22.46
C PRO A 16 39.65 -54.68 -21.61
N HIS A 17 39.14 -54.28 -20.44
CA HIS A 17 39.75 -53.94 -19.14
C HIS A 17 41.22 -54.25 -18.84
N TYR A 18 41.86 -53.34 -18.06
CA TYR A 18 42.48 -53.51 -16.71
C TYR A 18 43.64 -52.48 -16.59
N ASN A 19 43.55 -51.45 -15.74
CA ASN A 19 43.90 -51.38 -14.31
C ASN A 19 45.42 -51.26 -14.03
N GLN A 20 45.73 -50.38 -13.06
CA GLN A 20 46.98 -50.29 -12.26
C GLN A 20 48.21 -49.64 -12.95
N PHE A 21 49.08 -48.83 -12.30
CA PHE A 21 49.47 -48.73 -10.89
C PHE A 21 50.40 -47.49 -10.64
N PHE A 22 50.46 -47.05 -9.36
CA PHE A 22 51.60 -46.40 -8.65
C PHE A 22 51.91 -44.90 -8.94
N LEU A 23 52.18 -44.02 -7.97
CA LEU A 23 52.90 -44.16 -6.71
C LEU A 23 52.53 -43.05 -5.69
N LYS A 24 52.57 -43.42 -4.41
CA LYS A 24 52.54 -42.56 -3.21
C LYS A 24 53.62 -41.48 -3.26
N THR A 25 53.31 -40.27 -2.81
CA THR A 25 54.17 -39.51 -1.87
C THR A 25 53.33 -38.49 -1.09
N ARG A 26 53.66 -38.37 0.19
CA ARG A 26 52.96 -37.60 1.22
C ARG A 26 53.26 -36.09 1.09
N HIS A 27 52.21 -35.30 1.33
CA HIS A 27 52.10 -33.94 1.90
C HIS A 27 53.37 -33.21 2.41
N PRO A 28 53.43 -31.85 2.36
CA PRO A 28 52.41 -31.02 3.00
C PRO A 28 51.99 -29.68 2.34
N HIS A 29 50.72 -29.37 2.59
CA HIS A 29 50.05 -28.07 2.72
C HIS A 29 50.60 -26.83 1.99
N HIS A 30 49.90 -26.44 0.91
CA HIS A 30 49.66 -25.04 0.61
C HIS A 30 48.21 -24.81 0.16
N ARG A 31 47.62 -23.79 0.81
CA ARG A 31 46.29 -23.20 0.68
C ARG A 31 45.76 -23.17 -0.76
N ARG A 32 44.59 -23.77 -1.01
CA ARG A 32 43.70 -23.35 -2.10
C ARG A 32 42.54 -22.56 -1.50
N ARG A 33 42.47 -21.27 -1.91
CA ARG A 33 41.40 -20.33 -1.61
C ARG A 33 40.07 -20.89 -2.13
N HIS A 34 39.16 -21.19 -1.22
CA HIS A 34 37.74 -21.17 -1.53
C HIS A 34 37.30 -19.71 -1.51
N LEU A 35 36.85 -19.22 -2.66
CA LEU A 35 36.00 -18.04 -2.77
C LEU A 35 34.62 -18.46 -2.29
N LEU A 36 34.40 -18.42 -0.98
CA LEU A 36 33.08 -18.34 -0.38
C LEU A 36 32.80 -16.85 -0.21
N GLY A 37 31.69 -16.39 -0.79
CA GLY A 37 31.21 -15.02 -0.64
C GLY A 37 31.07 -14.67 0.84
N GLU A 38 31.54 -13.48 1.21
CA GLU A 38 31.48 -13.02 2.59
C GLU A 38 30.01 -12.91 3.04
N PRO A 39 29.69 -13.31 4.28
CA PRO A 39 28.37 -13.06 4.85
C PRO A 39 28.18 -11.54 5.00
N PHE A 40 27.00 -11.06 4.58
CA PHE A 40 26.58 -9.67 4.73
C PHE A 40 26.88 -9.17 6.15
N ARG A 41 27.51 -7.99 6.25
CA ARG A 41 27.98 -7.39 7.50
C ARG A 41 26.82 -7.29 8.50
N ARG A 42 26.99 -7.91 9.68
CA ARG A 42 26.12 -7.70 10.86
C ARG A 42 25.93 -6.21 11.11
N LEU A 43 24.70 -5.79 11.41
CA LEU A 43 24.38 -4.46 11.93
C LEU A 43 25.37 -4.09 13.05
N PRO A 44 26.24 -3.08 12.88
CA PRO A 44 27.10 -2.65 13.98
C PRO A 44 26.21 -2.07 15.08
N ALA A 45 26.35 -2.60 16.30
CA ALA A 45 25.60 -2.15 17.49
C ALA A 45 25.65 -0.62 17.70
N ILE A 46 26.73 0.02 17.24
CA ILE A 46 26.98 1.46 17.34
C ILE A 46 26.01 2.31 16.48
N GLY A 47 25.44 1.75 15.40
CA GLY A 47 24.48 2.47 14.55
C GLY A 47 23.05 2.47 15.08
N VAL A 48 22.70 1.49 15.93
CA VAL A 48 21.33 1.29 16.43
C VAL A 48 21.01 2.27 17.55
N GLU A 49 21.91 2.45 18.52
CA GLU A 49 21.70 3.36 19.66
C GLU A 49 21.60 4.84 19.23
N LYS A 50 22.43 5.28 18.27
CA LYS A 50 22.40 6.66 17.75
C LYS A 50 21.15 6.91 16.88
N PHE A 51 20.70 5.92 16.12
CA PHE A 51 19.43 5.99 15.39
C PHE A 51 18.25 6.00 16.35
N GLN A 52 18.22 5.14 17.38
CA GLN A 52 17.18 5.18 18.41
C GLN A 52 17.15 6.54 19.11
N GLN A 53 18.31 7.13 19.41
CA GLN A 53 18.37 8.51 19.89
C GLN A 53 17.78 9.46 18.85
N ILE A 54 18.21 9.51 17.60
CA ILE A 54 17.65 10.44 16.60
C ILE A 54 16.13 10.23 16.38
N HIS A 55 15.69 8.97 16.33
CA HIS A 55 14.30 8.53 16.11
C HIS A 55 13.40 8.82 17.33
N CYS A 56 13.96 8.79 18.56
CA CYS A 56 13.27 9.14 19.81
C CYS A 56 13.57 10.56 20.33
N GLN A 57 14.53 11.29 19.75
CA GLN A 57 15.01 12.62 20.22
C GLN A 57 14.53 13.76 19.31
N ALA A 58 14.21 13.49 18.04
CA ALA A 58 13.29 14.34 17.29
C ALA A 58 11.97 14.56 18.06
N ALA A 59 11.55 13.58 18.87
CA ALA A 59 10.41 13.67 19.78
C ALA A 59 10.65 14.49 21.07
N ARG A 60 11.90 14.83 21.42
CA ARG A 60 12.25 15.62 22.61
C ARG A 60 12.54 17.09 22.28
N ASP A 61 13.15 17.37 21.13
CA ASP A 61 13.46 18.74 20.72
C ASP A 61 12.20 19.54 20.33
N SER A 62 11.09 18.85 20.03
CA SER A 62 9.75 19.46 19.88
C SER A 62 9.22 20.11 21.17
N LYS A 63 9.78 19.78 22.35
CA LYS A 63 9.47 20.50 23.61
C LYS A 63 10.17 21.86 23.71
N VAL A 64 11.22 22.13 22.93
CA VAL A 64 11.95 23.40 22.99
C VAL A 64 11.20 24.53 22.27
N GLN A 65 10.19 24.20 21.46
CA GLN A 65 9.23 25.20 20.96
C GLN A 65 8.17 25.60 21.99
N GLU A 66 8.19 25.13 23.25
CA GLU A 66 7.22 25.55 24.29
C GLU A 66 7.19 27.06 24.59
N GLU A 67 8.24 27.83 24.27
CA GLU A 67 8.30 29.26 24.62
C GLU A 67 7.36 30.16 23.80
N ASP A 68 6.94 29.75 22.59
CA ASP A 68 5.88 30.44 21.84
C ASP A 68 4.46 29.96 22.21
N PHE A 69 4.35 28.84 22.95
CA PHE A 69 3.08 28.15 23.20
C PHE A 69 2.46 28.45 24.58
N ARG A 70 3.25 28.88 25.58
CA ARG A 70 2.74 29.19 26.93
C ARG A 70 1.87 30.45 27.06
N LYS A 71 1.60 31.18 25.97
CA LYS A 71 0.69 32.35 26.02
C LYS A 71 -0.80 32.00 25.98
N ASN A 72 -1.18 30.74 25.82
CA ASN A 72 -2.59 30.30 25.76
C ASN A 72 -3.04 29.35 26.89
N GLU A 73 -2.21 29.13 27.92
CA GLU A 73 -2.49 28.15 28.99
C GLU A 73 -2.98 28.77 30.32
N SER A 74 -3.37 30.04 30.37
CA SER A 74 -3.81 30.66 31.63
C SER A 74 -5.27 30.41 32.02
N ASP A 75 -6.05 29.73 31.20
CA ASP A 75 -7.42 29.34 31.54
C ASP A 75 -7.53 27.82 31.38
N LEU A 76 -7.68 27.07 32.48
CA LEU A 76 -8.35 25.76 32.62
C LEU A 76 -7.73 24.94 33.77
N GLU A 77 -8.09 25.29 35.00
CA GLU A 77 -8.13 24.31 36.10
C GLU A 77 -9.58 23.89 36.35
N GLU A 78 -9.73 22.62 36.76
CA GLU A 78 -10.93 21.92 37.21
C GLU A 78 -11.91 21.36 36.16
N SER A 79 -11.81 20.06 35.88
CA SER A 79 -12.98 19.17 36.06
C SER A 79 -12.60 17.68 36.16
N ASN A 80 -13.32 17.00 37.04
CA ASN A 80 -13.12 15.64 37.51
C ASN A 80 -13.31 14.53 36.45
N GLY A 81 -12.40 13.55 36.47
CA GLY A 81 -12.80 12.13 36.54
C GLY A 81 -13.50 11.49 35.34
N LYS A 82 -13.17 11.88 34.10
CA LYS A 82 -13.45 11.08 32.90
C LYS A 82 -12.15 10.87 32.14
N ILE A 83 -11.98 9.67 31.58
CA ILE A 83 -10.86 9.28 30.71
C ILE A 83 -10.62 10.42 29.73
N ASN A 84 -9.39 10.96 29.73
CA ASN A 84 -8.97 12.08 28.88
C ASN A 84 -9.27 11.74 27.41
N GLU A 85 -10.39 12.22 26.87
CA GLU A 85 -10.54 12.39 25.42
C GLU A 85 -9.43 13.34 25.01
N VAL A 86 -8.38 12.81 24.37
CA VAL A 86 -7.26 13.65 23.94
C VAL A 86 -7.82 14.63 22.91
N ARG A 87 -7.85 15.90 23.28
CA ARG A 87 -8.53 16.95 22.51
C ARG A 87 -7.75 17.15 21.22
N PHE A 88 -8.35 16.77 20.10
CA PHE A 88 -7.79 17.00 18.78
C PHE A 88 -7.75 18.51 18.50
N VAL A 89 -6.57 19.05 18.17
CA VAL A 89 -6.38 20.48 17.88
C VAL A 89 -5.93 20.66 16.44
N GLU A 90 -6.65 21.52 15.70
CA GLU A 90 -6.24 21.91 14.36
C GLU A 90 -5.16 23.01 14.45
N PRO A 91 -3.92 22.76 13.97
CA PRO A 91 -2.88 23.77 13.97
C PRO A 91 -3.26 24.95 13.05
N LYS A 92 -2.93 26.16 13.48
CA LYS A 92 -3.07 27.37 12.65
C LYS A 92 -1.71 27.75 12.09
N PHE A 93 -1.60 27.74 10.77
CA PHE A 93 -0.41 28.22 10.06
C PHE A 93 -0.66 29.61 9.50
N LYS A 94 0.38 30.43 9.55
CA LYS A 94 0.38 31.78 8.99
C LYS A 94 1.79 32.16 8.59
N MET A 95 1.92 32.70 7.38
CA MET A 95 3.18 33.13 6.80
C MET A 95 2.89 34.25 5.82
N SER A 96 3.82 35.18 5.59
CA SER A 96 3.71 36.08 4.43
C SER A 96 4.15 35.37 3.16
N LEU A 97 3.65 35.81 2.00
CA LEU A 97 4.09 35.26 0.72
C LEU A 97 5.59 35.47 0.49
N ALA A 98 6.16 36.60 0.93
CA ALA A 98 7.59 36.87 0.89
C ALA A 98 8.40 35.85 1.70
N GLU A 99 8.01 35.57 2.94
CA GLU A 99 8.66 34.56 3.79
C GLU A 99 8.57 33.16 3.18
N LEU A 100 7.40 32.80 2.61
CA LEU A 100 7.22 31.51 1.96
C LEU A 100 8.20 31.33 0.79
N LEU A 101 8.30 32.31 -0.10
CA LEU A 101 9.19 32.23 -1.27
C LEU A 101 10.66 32.16 -0.87
N ASP A 102 11.07 32.92 0.16
CA ASP A 102 12.44 32.86 0.66
C ASP A 102 12.75 31.51 1.34
N ASP A 103 11.89 31.01 2.23
CA ASP A 103 12.12 29.75 2.93
C ASP A 103 12.04 28.53 2.00
N SER A 104 11.13 28.54 1.03
CA SER A 104 11.02 27.48 0.01
C SER A 104 12.11 27.55 -1.07
N LYS A 105 12.90 28.64 -1.10
CA LYS A 105 13.92 28.94 -2.13
C LYS A 105 13.38 28.90 -3.56
N VAL A 106 12.09 29.21 -3.73
CA VAL A 106 11.46 29.27 -5.04
C VAL A 106 11.82 30.61 -5.68
N VAL A 107 12.42 30.56 -6.87
CA VAL A 107 12.81 31.76 -7.61
C VAL A 107 11.69 32.12 -8.59
N PRO A 108 11.00 33.25 -8.41
CA PRO A 108 9.96 33.67 -9.33
C PRO A 108 10.56 34.24 -10.63
N LEU A 109 9.89 33.99 -11.75
CA LEU A 109 10.17 34.64 -13.03
C LEU A 109 9.67 36.09 -13.04
N SER A 110 8.50 36.32 -12.45
CA SER A 110 7.94 37.65 -12.24
C SER A 110 7.01 37.66 -11.03
N VAL A 111 6.83 38.85 -10.45
CA VAL A 111 5.98 39.09 -9.29
C VAL A 111 5.16 40.34 -9.54
N TYR A 112 3.87 40.26 -9.21
CA TYR A 112 2.92 41.36 -9.27
C TYR A 112 2.16 41.47 -7.94
N GLY A 113 1.87 42.69 -7.48
CA GLY A 113 1.11 42.93 -6.25
C GLY A 113 1.94 42.89 -4.96
N ASP A 114 1.28 42.60 -3.83
CA ASP A 114 1.82 42.70 -2.47
C ASP A 114 2.33 41.36 -1.92
N LEU A 115 3.65 41.16 -1.92
CA LEU A 115 4.30 39.98 -1.31
C LEU A 115 4.19 39.95 0.23
N GLY A 116 3.81 41.05 0.88
CA GLY A 116 3.55 41.11 2.32
C GLY A 116 2.20 40.49 2.72
N VAL A 117 1.40 40.05 1.75
CA VAL A 117 0.12 39.40 2.01
C VAL A 117 0.29 38.15 2.88
N GLN A 118 -0.57 38.03 3.88
CA GLN A 118 -0.60 36.91 4.81
C GLN A 118 -1.41 35.76 4.22
N ILE A 119 -0.79 34.58 4.14
CA ILE A 119 -1.39 33.33 3.72
C ILE A 119 -1.67 32.45 4.94
N THR A 120 -2.81 31.76 4.94
CA THR A 120 -3.25 30.86 6.03
C THR A 120 -3.45 29.41 5.58
N GLY A 121 -3.26 29.14 4.29
CA GLY A 121 -3.29 27.82 3.70
C GLY A 121 -2.70 27.85 2.29
N ILE A 122 -2.48 26.66 1.73
CA ILE A 122 -2.03 26.47 0.34
C ILE A 122 -2.92 25.39 -0.28
N GLN A 123 -3.38 25.61 -1.52
CA GLN A 123 -4.25 24.70 -2.25
C GLN A 123 -3.87 24.65 -3.73
N HIS A 124 -4.07 23.49 -4.36
CA HIS A 124 -3.98 23.32 -5.83
C HIS A 124 -5.31 22.83 -6.44
N ASP A 125 -6.30 22.50 -5.61
CA ASP A 125 -7.66 22.14 -6.01
C ASP A 125 -8.61 23.31 -5.69
N SER A 126 -9.26 23.85 -6.74
CA SER A 126 -10.15 25.01 -6.60
C SER A 126 -11.35 24.75 -5.71
N THR A 127 -11.77 23.49 -5.56
CA THR A 127 -13.00 23.11 -4.85
C THR A 127 -12.86 23.20 -3.33
N VAL A 128 -11.63 23.20 -2.81
CA VAL A 128 -11.30 23.23 -1.37
C VAL A 128 -10.66 24.54 -0.92
N VAL A 129 -10.46 25.50 -1.82
CA VAL A 129 -9.95 26.84 -1.49
C VAL A 129 -10.84 27.54 -0.47
N SER A 130 -10.20 28.09 0.55
CA SER A 130 -10.80 28.91 1.60
C SER A 130 -10.21 30.32 1.62
N ALA A 131 -10.89 31.23 2.31
CA ALA A 131 -10.43 32.60 2.46
C ALA A 131 -9.08 32.67 3.17
N GLY A 132 -8.09 33.34 2.55
CA GLY A 132 -6.72 33.42 3.07
C GLY A 132 -5.73 32.43 2.44
N ASP A 133 -6.20 31.53 1.57
CA ASP A 133 -5.33 30.55 0.94
C ASP A 133 -4.51 31.15 -0.21
N LEU A 134 -3.32 30.59 -0.40
CA LEU A 134 -2.54 30.65 -1.62
C LEU A 134 -3.03 29.55 -2.58
N PHE A 135 -3.38 29.92 -3.82
CA PHE A 135 -3.72 28.95 -4.86
C PHE A 135 -2.55 28.74 -5.82
N VAL A 136 -2.22 27.48 -6.12
CA VAL A 136 -1.18 27.09 -7.08
C VAL A 136 -1.82 26.47 -8.32
N CYS A 137 -1.62 27.10 -9.48
CA CYS A 137 -2.18 26.66 -10.75
C CYS A 137 -1.36 25.50 -11.35
N CYS A 138 -1.61 24.28 -10.89
CA CYS A 138 -1.04 23.06 -11.47
C CYS A 138 -1.70 22.70 -12.80
N VAL A 139 -0.93 22.09 -13.71
CA VAL A 139 -1.44 21.61 -15.02
C VAL A 139 -1.59 20.09 -14.94
N GLY A 140 -2.80 19.63 -14.63
CA GLY A 140 -3.08 18.20 -14.50
C GLY A 140 -3.36 17.50 -15.82
N SER A 141 -3.48 16.17 -15.77
CA SER A 141 -3.83 15.35 -16.95
C SER A 141 -5.27 15.53 -17.44
N ARG A 142 -6.15 16.07 -16.60
CA ARG A 142 -7.59 16.27 -16.90
C ARG A 142 -7.96 17.72 -17.13
N THR A 143 -7.31 18.64 -16.43
CA THR A 143 -7.67 20.06 -16.44
C THR A 143 -6.46 20.93 -16.12
N ASP A 144 -6.56 22.20 -16.46
CA ASP A 144 -5.56 23.22 -16.20
C ASP A 144 -6.04 24.13 -15.06
N GLY A 145 -5.29 24.19 -13.96
CA GLY A 145 -5.58 25.01 -12.79
C GLY A 145 -5.79 26.50 -13.11
N HIS A 146 -5.17 26.99 -14.19
CA HIS A 146 -5.32 28.37 -14.64
C HIS A 146 -6.76 28.70 -15.08
N LEU A 147 -7.58 27.70 -15.41
CA LEU A 147 -8.99 27.91 -15.80
C LEU A 147 -9.89 28.28 -14.61
N TYR A 148 -9.44 28.04 -13.36
CA TYR A 148 -10.26 28.18 -12.16
C TYR A 148 -9.98 29.46 -11.36
N ILE A 149 -9.20 30.39 -11.89
CA ILE A 149 -8.75 31.61 -11.19
C ILE A 149 -9.93 32.45 -10.69
N ASN A 150 -10.95 32.64 -11.53
CA ASN A 150 -12.16 33.36 -11.14
C ASN A 150 -12.96 32.65 -10.03
N GLU A 151 -12.87 31.33 -9.94
CA GLU A 151 -13.54 30.56 -8.89
C GLU A 151 -12.80 30.73 -7.55
N VAL A 152 -11.47 30.55 -7.56
CA VAL A 152 -10.66 30.63 -6.34
C VAL A 152 -10.61 32.04 -5.77
N ASP A 153 -10.65 33.07 -6.62
CA ASP A 153 -10.78 34.46 -6.19
C ASP A 153 -12.11 34.71 -5.45
N LYS A 154 -13.21 34.17 -5.98
CA LYS A 154 -14.53 34.25 -5.31
C LYS A 154 -14.55 33.51 -3.97
N ARG A 155 -13.79 32.42 -3.85
CA ARG A 155 -13.63 31.67 -2.60
C ARG A 155 -12.70 32.36 -1.59
N GLY A 156 -11.96 33.38 -2.03
CA GLY A 156 -11.16 34.24 -1.16
C GLY A 156 -9.67 33.90 -1.13
N ALA A 157 -9.14 33.27 -2.17
CA ALA A 157 -7.69 33.17 -2.34
C ALA A 157 -7.06 34.57 -2.31
N VAL A 158 -5.95 34.71 -1.56
CA VAL A 158 -5.28 36.01 -1.36
C VAL A 158 -4.07 36.19 -2.27
N ALA A 159 -3.55 35.09 -2.82
CA ALA A 159 -2.42 35.07 -3.75
C ALA A 159 -2.53 33.88 -4.69
N VAL A 160 -1.89 34.00 -5.87
CA VAL A 160 -1.83 32.95 -6.88
C VAL A 160 -0.38 32.70 -7.30
N ILE A 161 0.01 31.43 -7.43
CA ILE A 161 1.24 31.01 -8.12
C ILE A 161 0.85 30.30 -9.41
N ALA A 162 1.48 30.68 -10.52
CA ALA A 162 1.14 30.18 -11.85
C ALA A 162 2.36 29.96 -12.74
N SER A 163 2.23 29.13 -13.77
CA SER A 163 3.27 28.92 -14.78
C SER A 163 3.04 29.69 -16.08
N LYS A 164 1.88 30.35 -16.20
CA LYS A 164 1.49 31.17 -17.35
C LYS A 164 1.10 32.56 -16.88
N GLU A 165 1.33 33.58 -17.70
CA GLU A 165 0.82 34.92 -17.43
C GLU A 165 -0.72 34.89 -17.35
N ILE A 166 -1.23 35.54 -16.31
CA ILE A 166 -2.67 35.67 -16.03
C ILE A 166 -2.98 37.16 -15.99
N ASN A 167 -4.07 37.57 -16.62
CA ASN A 167 -4.58 38.93 -16.47
C ASN A 167 -5.32 39.07 -15.14
N ILE A 168 -4.61 39.55 -14.12
CA ILE A 168 -5.19 39.91 -12.81
C ILE A 168 -5.55 41.40 -12.80
N GLY A 169 -6.26 41.87 -13.82
CA GLY A 169 -6.79 43.23 -13.83
C GLY A 169 -7.69 43.51 -12.61
N ASP A 170 -8.25 44.72 -12.54
CA ASP A 170 -9.02 45.25 -11.40
C ASP A 170 -10.21 44.39 -10.90
N THR A 171 -10.55 43.31 -11.61
CA THR A 171 -11.64 42.39 -11.29
C THR A 171 -11.30 41.29 -10.28
N LEU A 172 -10.02 40.97 -10.04
CA LEU A 172 -9.63 39.94 -9.06
C LEU A 172 -9.24 40.58 -7.72
N ARG A 173 -9.65 39.96 -6.62
CA ARG A 173 -9.34 40.36 -5.24
C ARG A 173 -7.99 39.84 -4.75
N CYS A 174 -7.41 38.87 -5.46
CA CYS A 174 -6.06 38.36 -5.20
C CYS A 174 -5.06 39.53 -5.14
N LYS A 175 -4.29 39.60 -4.05
CA LYS A 175 -3.38 40.71 -3.77
C LYS A 175 -2.01 40.52 -4.41
N ALA A 176 -1.66 39.31 -4.79
CA ALA A 176 -0.38 38.97 -5.39
C ALA A 176 -0.48 37.85 -6.42
N LEU A 177 0.39 37.93 -7.42
CA LEU A 177 0.65 36.88 -8.39
C LEU A 177 2.14 36.67 -8.57
N VAL A 178 2.51 35.41 -8.55
CA VAL A 178 3.89 34.97 -8.73
C VAL A 178 3.93 34.00 -9.89
N ILE A 179 4.73 34.33 -10.91
CA ILE A 179 4.96 33.45 -12.04
C ILE A 179 6.22 32.64 -11.78
N VAL A 180 6.13 31.33 -11.96
CA VAL A 180 7.24 30.38 -11.85
C VAL A 180 7.38 29.60 -13.15
N GLU A 181 8.50 28.92 -13.34
CA GLU A 181 8.69 28.09 -14.53
C GLU A 181 7.78 26.85 -14.53
N ASP A 182 7.66 26.17 -13.39
CA ASP A 182 6.91 24.92 -13.27
C ASP A 182 6.19 24.86 -11.91
N THR A 183 4.86 24.87 -11.95
CA THR A 183 4.02 24.83 -10.75
C THR A 183 4.07 23.47 -10.03
N ASP A 184 4.25 22.38 -10.75
CA ASP A 184 4.29 21.02 -10.19
C ASP A 184 5.60 20.76 -9.45
N LEU A 185 6.71 21.37 -9.89
CA LEU A 185 7.99 21.30 -9.19
C LEU A 185 8.01 22.16 -7.92
N VAL A 186 7.35 23.33 -7.92
CA VAL A 186 7.37 24.22 -6.75
C VAL A 186 6.32 23.85 -5.70
N LEU A 187 5.19 23.23 -6.08
CA LEU A 187 4.11 22.90 -5.14
C LEU A 187 4.61 22.12 -3.90
N PRO A 188 5.40 21.03 -4.04
CA PRO A 188 5.93 20.33 -2.87
C PRO A 188 6.84 21.18 -1.99
N LEU A 189 7.65 22.06 -2.59
CA LEU A 189 8.56 22.96 -1.86
C LEU A 189 7.78 23.98 -1.02
N LEU A 190 6.78 24.61 -1.64
CA LEU A 190 5.91 25.59 -1.00
C LEU A 190 5.11 24.93 0.13
N ALA A 191 4.53 23.76 -0.11
CA ALA A 191 3.79 23.02 0.90
C ALA A 191 4.68 22.67 2.10
N ALA A 192 5.87 22.12 1.85
CA ALA A 192 6.79 21.76 2.91
C ALA A 192 7.25 22.97 3.74
N SER A 193 7.57 24.09 3.07
CA SER A 193 7.94 25.34 3.74
C SER A 193 6.79 25.92 4.57
N PHE A 194 5.59 26.04 4.00
CA PHE A 194 4.42 26.58 4.69
C PHE A 194 4.07 25.78 5.96
N TYR A 195 4.18 24.45 5.89
CA TYR A 195 3.95 23.55 7.02
C TYR A 195 5.20 23.28 7.88
N ARG A 196 6.31 24.01 7.64
CA ARG A 196 7.57 23.97 8.43
C ARG A 196 8.28 22.61 8.45
N TYR A 197 8.29 21.91 7.33
CA TYR A 197 9.01 20.64 7.11
C TYR A 197 8.75 19.59 8.22
N PRO A 198 7.49 19.19 8.46
CA PRO A 198 7.11 18.36 9.60
C PRO A 198 7.86 17.02 9.66
N SER A 199 8.13 16.41 8.50
CA SER A 199 8.86 15.14 8.40
C SER A 199 10.31 15.20 8.91
N LYS A 200 10.91 16.39 9.07
CA LYS A 200 12.24 16.54 9.70
C LYS A 200 12.23 16.39 11.22
N ASN A 201 11.05 16.52 11.84
CA ASN A 201 10.88 16.54 13.30
C ASN A 201 10.12 15.31 13.81
N MET A 202 9.95 14.29 12.97
CA MET A 202 9.32 13.03 13.34
C MET A 202 9.92 11.88 12.55
N ALA A 203 9.77 10.67 13.06
CA ALA A 203 10.15 9.47 12.34
C ALA A 203 9.17 9.18 11.18
N VAL A 204 9.69 8.93 9.97
CA VAL A 204 8.85 8.60 8.81
C VAL A 204 9.24 7.24 8.21
N ILE A 205 8.27 6.33 8.16
CA ILE A 205 8.41 4.98 7.62
C ILE A 205 7.62 4.88 6.32
N GLY A 206 8.30 4.74 5.18
CA GLY A 206 7.68 4.60 3.87
C GLY A 206 7.61 3.13 3.44
N ILE A 207 6.43 2.66 3.04
CA ILE A 207 6.21 1.28 2.57
C ILE A 207 5.79 1.30 1.11
N THR A 208 6.56 0.62 0.26
CA THR A 208 6.21 0.42 -1.15
C THR A 208 6.18 -1.06 -1.54
N GLY A 209 5.61 -1.29 -2.73
CA GLY A 209 5.40 -2.61 -3.34
C GLY A 209 4.03 -2.72 -4.00
N THR A 210 3.78 -3.82 -4.71
CA THR A 210 2.47 -4.08 -5.35
C THR A 210 1.44 -4.39 -4.28
N ASN A 211 1.66 -5.44 -3.48
CA ASN A 211 0.74 -5.92 -2.46
C ASN A 211 1.32 -5.78 -1.04
N GLY A 212 0.47 -5.68 -0.01
CA GLY A 212 0.88 -5.75 1.41
C GLY A 212 1.20 -4.42 2.11
N LYS A 213 1.20 -3.28 1.39
CA LYS A 213 1.46 -1.94 1.95
C LYS A 213 0.53 -1.62 3.14
N THR A 214 -0.78 -1.76 2.93
CA THR A 214 -1.80 -1.47 3.94
C THR A 214 -1.68 -2.36 5.17
N THR A 215 -1.53 -3.68 4.99
CA THR A 215 -1.41 -4.57 6.15
C THR A 215 -0.15 -4.28 6.93
N THR A 216 0.98 -4.09 6.23
CA THR A 216 2.27 -3.77 6.85
C THR A 216 2.23 -2.42 7.59
N SER A 217 1.51 -1.41 7.08
CA SER A 217 1.38 -0.11 7.76
C SER A 217 0.61 -0.23 9.07
N TYR A 218 -0.48 -1.00 9.12
CA TYR A 218 -1.23 -1.26 10.36
C TYR A 218 -0.39 -2.04 11.38
N LEU A 219 0.34 -3.06 10.93
CA LEU A 219 1.26 -3.82 11.80
C LEU A 219 2.37 -2.95 12.39
N ILE A 220 2.96 -2.06 11.59
CA ILE A 220 3.97 -1.11 12.06
C ILE A 220 3.36 -0.09 13.03
N LYS A 221 2.15 0.41 12.77
CA LYS A 221 1.42 1.28 13.71
C LYS A 221 1.24 0.58 15.06
N GLY A 222 0.69 -0.65 15.06
CA GLY A 222 0.48 -1.44 16.29
C GLY A 222 1.78 -1.72 17.04
N MET A 223 2.86 -2.03 16.32
CA MET A 223 4.21 -2.17 16.88
C MET A 223 4.69 -0.90 17.59
N TYR A 224 4.61 0.27 16.95
CA TYR A 224 5.04 1.53 17.56
C TYR A 224 4.19 1.92 18.78
N GLU A 225 2.87 1.66 18.72
CA GLU A 225 1.98 1.92 19.85
C GLU A 225 2.29 0.98 21.04
N ALA A 226 2.64 -0.28 20.79
CA ALA A 226 3.10 -1.19 21.83
C ALA A 226 4.44 -0.73 22.44
N MET A 227 5.33 -0.15 21.65
CA MET A 227 6.56 0.50 22.13
C MET A 227 6.31 1.80 22.91
N GLY A 228 5.05 2.24 23.05
CA GLY A 228 4.67 3.44 23.79
C GLY A 228 4.86 4.75 23.01
N LEU A 229 5.05 4.68 21.70
CA LEU A 229 5.22 5.85 20.84
C LEU A 229 3.87 6.29 20.23
N ARG A 230 3.69 7.61 20.11
CA ARG A 230 2.55 8.16 19.35
C ARG A 230 2.86 8.13 17.86
N ILE A 231 2.08 7.38 17.09
CA ILE A 231 2.33 7.19 15.65
C ILE A 231 1.08 7.52 14.83
N GLY A 232 1.27 8.28 13.75
CA GLY A 232 0.27 8.47 12.71
C GLY A 232 0.36 7.41 11.61
N LEU A 233 -0.68 7.30 10.79
CA LEU A 233 -0.71 6.43 9.61
C LEU A 233 -1.30 7.19 8.43
N LEU A 234 -0.65 7.10 7.27
CA LEU A 234 -1.15 7.60 5.99
C LEU A 234 -1.30 6.43 5.01
N GLY A 235 -2.53 6.02 4.70
CA GLY A 235 -2.76 4.83 3.88
C GLY A 235 -4.09 4.79 3.14
N THR A 236 -4.33 3.69 2.43
CA THR A 236 -5.52 3.52 1.58
C THR A 236 -6.82 3.49 2.38
N VAL A 237 -6.80 2.84 3.56
CA VAL A 237 -8.02 2.64 4.35
C VAL A 237 -8.46 3.91 5.09
N ALA A 238 -7.49 4.65 5.63
CA ALA A 238 -7.72 5.86 6.40
C ALA A 238 -6.40 6.60 6.67
N TYR A 239 -6.51 7.84 7.13
CA TYR A 239 -5.42 8.53 7.78
C TYR A 239 -5.66 8.55 9.29
N TYR A 240 -4.60 8.36 10.09
CA TYR A 240 -4.64 8.45 11.54
C TYR A 240 -3.64 9.48 12.01
N VAL A 241 -4.08 10.42 12.86
CA VAL A 241 -3.15 11.37 13.48
C VAL A 241 -2.33 10.64 14.55
N TYR A 242 -3.00 10.00 15.50
CA TYR A 242 -2.51 8.96 16.42
C TYR A 242 -3.71 8.27 17.10
N GLY A 243 -3.49 7.09 17.68
CA GLY A 243 -4.55 6.31 18.33
C GLY A 243 -5.70 6.03 17.36
N ASP A 244 -6.93 6.34 17.80
CA ASP A 244 -8.16 6.14 17.04
C ASP A 244 -8.64 7.40 16.30
N ASN A 245 -7.83 8.46 16.24
CA ASN A 245 -8.17 9.69 15.52
C ASN A 245 -8.11 9.46 14.01
N LYS A 246 -9.21 8.93 13.47
CA LYS A 246 -9.38 8.50 12.08
C LYS A 246 -9.95 9.62 11.22
N LEU A 247 -9.32 9.85 10.08
CA LEU A 247 -9.77 10.73 9.00
C LEU A 247 -10.01 9.91 7.74
N GLU A 248 -10.91 10.37 6.88
CA GLU A 248 -11.17 9.74 5.58
C GLU A 248 -9.94 9.86 4.68
N SER A 249 -9.61 8.76 3.98
CA SER A 249 -8.53 8.74 2.99
C SER A 249 -9.11 8.94 1.60
N SER A 250 -8.62 9.98 0.91
CA SER A 250 -8.96 10.23 -0.50
C SER A 250 -8.05 9.46 -1.46
N TYR A 251 -6.83 9.12 -1.05
CA TYR A 251 -5.81 8.47 -1.87
C TYR A 251 -4.87 7.63 -1.02
N THR A 252 -4.35 6.51 -1.55
CA THR A 252 -3.29 5.71 -0.88
C THR A 252 -2.08 6.56 -0.48
N THR A 253 -1.68 7.48 -1.37
CA THR A 253 -0.65 8.47 -1.10
C THR A 253 -1.25 9.84 -1.38
N PRO A 254 -1.51 10.67 -0.35
CA PRO A 254 -2.06 12.01 -0.54
C PRO A 254 -1.14 12.88 -1.41
N ASP A 255 -1.67 13.97 -1.97
CA ASP A 255 -0.84 14.93 -2.71
C ASP A 255 0.16 15.66 -1.81
N ALA A 256 1.08 16.40 -2.42
CA ALA A 256 2.18 17.05 -1.71
C ALA A 256 1.71 18.08 -0.66
N VAL A 257 0.58 18.75 -0.87
CA VAL A 257 0.00 19.68 0.11
C VAL A 257 -0.59 18.90 1.27
N LEU A 258 -1.43 17.93 0.98
CA LEU A 258 -2.16 17.17 1.99
C LEU A 258 -1.21 16.33 2.86
N VAL A 259 -0.15 15.74 2.28
CA VAL A 259 0.87 15.02 3.06
C VAL A 259 1.53 15.93 4.10
N GLN A 260 1.96 17.13 3.69
CA GLN A 260 2.64 18.08 4.59
C GLN A 260 1.67 18.60 5.65
N ASN A 261 0.42 18.93 5.27
CA ASN A 261 -0.62 19.33 6.21
C ASN A 261 -0.88 18.25 7.27
N LEU A 262 -1.09 17.01 6.85
CA LEU A 262 -1.39 15.90 7.76
C LEU A 262 -0.22 15.60 8.69
N MET A 263 1.03 15.60 8.19
CA MET A 263 2.21 15.40 9.04
C MET A 263 2.40 16.56 10.02
N ALA A 264 2.13 17.80 9.63
CA ALA A 264 2.22 18.94 10.54
C ALA A 264 1.12 18.89 11.62
N LYS A 265 -0.08 18.42 11.25
CA LYS A 265 -1.17 18.13 12.19
C LYS A 265 -0.82 16.99 13.15
N MET A 266 -0.18 15.93 12.67
CA MET A 266 0.37 14.85 13.51
C MET A 266 1.39 15.38 14.51
N LEU A 267 2.39 16.11 14.03
CA LEU A 267 3.44 16.70 14.87
C LEU A 267 2.86 17.66 15.91
N HIS A 268 1.92 18.53 15.51
CA HIS A 268 1.27 19.48 16.43
C HIS A 268 0.50 18.77 17.55
N ASN A 269 -0.12 17.63 17.25
CA ASN A 269 -0.81 16.82 18.25
C ASN A 269 0.12 15.79 18.94
N GLY A 270 1.43 15.90 18.72
CA GLY A 270 2.49 15.18 19.42
C GLY A 270 2.81 13.79 18.89
N SER A 271 2.35 13.42 17.70
CA SER A 271 2.84 12.20 17.06
C SER A 271 4.35 12.28 16.84
N GLU A 272 5.07 11.24 17.23
CA GLU A 272 6.52 11.11 17.19
C GLU A 272 6.98 10.39 15.91
N ALA A 273 6.09 9.59 15.34
CA ALA A 273 6.32 8.84 14.12
C ALA A 273 5.10 8.87 13.19
N VAL A 274 5.33 8.52 11.93
CA VAL A 274 4.28 8.26 10.94
C VAL A 274 4.70 7.12 10.03
N VAL A 275 3.78 6.18 9.81
CA VAL A 275 3.92 5.16 8.78
C VAL A 275 3.07 5.52 7.57
N MET A 276 3.66 5.46 6.38
CA MET A 276 3.06 5.96 5.15
C MET A 276 3.09 4.88 4.06
N GLU A 277 1.95 4.64 3.42
CA GLU A 277 1.86 3.88 2.19
C GLU A 277 2.32 4.73 1.00
N VAL A 278 3.39 4.29 0.35
CA VAL A 278 4.06 5.03 -0.73
C VAL A 278 3.81 4.31 -2.06
N SER A 279 2.77 4.76 -2.77
CA SER A 279 2.38 4.25 -4.08
C SER A 279 3.40 4.64 -5.17
N SER A 280 3.50 3.82 -6.22
CA SER A 280 4.37 4.12 -7.36
C SER A 280 3.92 5.39 -8.10
N GLN A 281 2.61 5.63 -8.18
CA GLN A 281 2.03 6.85 -8.76
C GLN A 281 2.44 8.08 -7.95
N GLY A 282 2.34 8.02 -6.61
CA GLY A 282 2.76 9.12 -5.74
C GLY A 282 4.24 9.46 -5.85
N LEU A 283 5.12 8.46 -5.98
CA LEU A 283 6.54 8.67 -6.25
C LEU A 283 6.82 9.19 -7.67
N ALA A 284 6.06 8.72 -8.67
CA ALA A 284 6.23 9.14 -10.06
C ALA A 284 5.97 10.65 -10.22
N VAL A 285 4.87 11.14 -9.65
CA VAL A 285 4.42 12.54 -9.74
C VAL A 285 4.92 13.43 -8.60
N GLY A 286 5.87 12.95 -7.79
CA GLY A 286 6.57 13.78 -6.81
C GLY A 286 5.79 14.15 -5.55
N ARG A 287 4.69 13.46 -5.22
CA ARG A 287 3.89 13.72 -3.99
C ARG A 287 4.71 13.58 -2.70
N CYS A 288 5.77 12.79 -2.75
CA CYS A 288 6.65 12.50 -1.61
C CYS A 288 7.99 13.22 -1.66
N ASN A 289 8.22 14.13 -2.63
CA ASN A 289 9.55 14.74 -2.86
C ASN A 289 10.11 15.48 -1.63
N MET A 290 9.23 16.05 -0.81
CA MET A 290 9.60 16.80 0.40
C MET A 290 9.28 16.04 1.69
N VAL A 291 9.16 14.72 1.61
CA VAL A 291 9.02 13.84 2.77
C VAL A 291 10.39 13.26 3.11
N ASP A 292 10.85 13.53 4.32
CA ASP A 292 12.15 13.09 4.80
C ASP A 292 12.05 11.71 5.47
N PHE A 293 12.16 10.65 4.68
CA PHE A 293 11.99 9.26 5.12
C PHE A 293 13.18 8.75 5.95
N ASN A 294 12.91 8.11 7.09
CA ASN A 294 13.91 7.40 7.88
C ASN A 294 14.03 5.93 7.48
N VAL A 295 12.93 5.29 7.08
CA VAL A 295 12.91 3.86 6.76
C VAL A 295 12.18 3.63 5.44
N ALA A 296 12.82 2.91 4.52
CA ALA A 296 12.21 2.45 3.26
C ALA A 296 11.96 0.94 3.32
N VAL A 297 10.70 0.53 3.13
CA VAL A 297 10.27 -0.87 3.15
C VAL A 297 9.82 -1.31 1.75
N PHE A 298 10.35 -2.42 1.26
CA PHE A 298 9.94 -3.06 0.00
C PHE A 298 9.31 -4.43 0.30
N THR A 299 8.04 -4.57 -0.09
CA THR A 299 7.24 -5.78 0.14
C THR A 299 7.34 -6.78 -1.03
N ASN A 300 6.96 -6.39 -2.24
CA ASN A 300 7.04 -7.19 -3.46
C ASN A 300 6.81 -6.32 -4.71
N LEU A 301 7.10 -6.86 -5.90
CA LEU A 301 6.80 -6.25 -7.19
C LEU A 301 6.26 -7.31 -8.18
N THR A 302 4.96 -7.22 -8.45
CA THR A 302 4.26 -7.97 -9.50
C THR A 302 3.55 -7.01 -10.46
N ARG A 303 3.23 -7.46 -11.68
CA ARG A 303 2.62 -6.63 -12.73
C ARG A 303 1.32 -5.97 -12.26
N ASP A 304 1.32 -4.64 -12.28
CA ASP A 304 0.17 -3.79 -11.97
C ASP A 304 0.43 -2.36 -12.49
N HIS A 305 -0.61 -1.53 -12.55
CA HIS A 305 -0.54 -0.10 -12.88
C HIS A 305 0.14 0.26 -14.22
N LEU A 306 0.12 -0.63 -15.21
CA LEU A 306 0.70 -0.35 -16.53
C LEU A 306 -0.15 0.62 -17.37
N ASP A 307 -1.40 0.85 -16.98
CA ASP A 307 -2.24 1.95 -17.45
C ASP A 307 -1.64 3.33 -17.14
N PHE A 308 -0.79 3.41 -16.11
CA PHE A 308 -0.07 4.64 -15.75
C PHE A 308 1.41 4.60 -16.13
N HIS A 309 2.14 3.55 -15.76
CA HIS A 309 3.60 3.49 -15.93
C HIS A 309 4.03 3.00 -17.31
N VAL A 310 3.12 2.58 -18.20
CA VAL A 310 3.38 2.06 -19.56
C VAL A 310 4.21 0.76 -19.61
N THR A 311 5.30 0.64 -18.85
CA THR A 311 6.20 -0.50 -18.76
C THR A 311 6.47 -0.93 -17.32
N GLU A 312 6.77 -2.22 -17.13
CA GLU A 312 7.16 -2.75 -15.81
C GLU A 312 8.46 -2.11 -15.29
N GLU A 313 9.35 -1.70 -16.20
CA GLU A 313 10.60 -1.04 -15.87
C GLU A 313 10.38 0.35 -15.26
N GLU A 314 9.47 1.13 -15.83
CA GLU A 314 9.06 2.44 -15.29
C GLU A 314 8.36 2.28 -13.94
N TYR A 315 7.48 1.28 -13.81
CA TYR A 315 6.84 0.95 -12.53
C TYR A 315 7.85 0.61 -11.42
N ARG A 316 8.86 -0.20 -11.76
CA ARG A 316 9.97 -0.60 -10.89
C ARG A 316 10.83 0.60 -10.49
N LYS A 317 11.23 1.44 -11.45
CA LYS A 317 11.98 2.69 -11.22
C LYS A 317 11.22 3.68 -10.35
N ALA A 318 9.91 3.80 -10.55
CA ALA A 318 9.08 4.69 -9.75
C ALA A 318 9.12 4.31 -8.26
N LYS A 319 9.00 3.02 -7.91
CA LYS A 319 9.13 2.57 -6.52
C LYS A 319 10.55 2.74 -5.97
N ALA A 320 11.57 2.54 -6.80
CA ALA A 320 12.97 2.71 -6.41
C ALA A 320 13.31 4.12 -5.91
N LYS A 321 12.55 5.15 -6.33
CA LYS A 321 12.72 6.52 -5.81
C LYS A 321 12.72 6.59 -4.28
N LEU A 322 11.88 5.81 -3.60
CA LEU A 322 11.87 5.74 -2.13
C LEU A 322 13.22 5.26 -1.56
N PHE A 323 13.82 4.24 -2.19
CA PHE A 323 15.11 3.71 -1.76
C PHE A 323 16.29 4.61 -2.17
N GLN A 324 16.16 5.36 -3.27
CA GLN A 324 17.14 6.37 -3.68
C GLN A 324 17.28 7.50 -2.65
N MET A 325 16.21 7.81 -1.91
CA MET A 325 16.24 8.78 -0.81
C MET A 325 17.04 8.27 0.41
N MET A 326 17.33 6.97 0.50
CA MET A 326 18.10 6.40 1.60
C MET A 326 19.61 6.66 1.40
N VAL A 327 20.05 7.86 1.78
CA VAL A 327 21.45 8.32 1.57
C VAL A 327 22.32 8.41 2.84
N ASP A 328 21.73 8.59 4.02
CA ASP A 328 22.44 8.79 5.30
C ASP A 328 22.51 7.47 6.12
N PRO A 329 23.69 6.85 6.31
CA PRO A 329 23.84 5.62 7.09
C PRO A 329 23.49 5.75 8.58
N GLU A 330 23.61 6.94 9.16
CA GLU A 330 23.30 7.15 10.57
C GLU A 330 21.79 7.21 10.79
N ARG A 331 21.06 7.85 9.85
CA ARG A 331 19.64 8.16 9.99
C ARG A 331 18.70 7.27 9.17
N HIS A 332 19.16 6.61 8.12
CA HIS A 332 18.28 5.86 7.21
C HIS A 332 18.40 4.34 7.37
N ARG A 333 17.34 3.62 7.05
CA ARG A 333 17.31 2.14 7.04
C ARG A 333 16.57 1.63 5.81
N LYS A 334 17.03 0.49 5.29
CA LYS A 334 16.36 -0.26 4.23
C LYS A 334 15.82 -1.57 4.79
N VAL A 335 14.57 -1.91 4.44
CA VAL A 335 13.94 -3.19 4.77
C VAL A 335 13.42 -3.83 3.48
N VAL A 336 13.91 -5.03 3.14
CA VAL A 336 13.67 -5.62 1.81
C VAL A 336 13.28 -7.09 1.92
N ASN A 337 12.19 -7.46 1.25
CA ASN A 337 11.84 -8.85 0.98
C ASN A 337 12.82 -9.46 -0.02
N ILE A 338 13.60 -10.46 0.37
CA ILE A 338 14.59 -11.10 -0.51
C ILE A 338 14.08 -12.37 -1.22
N ASP A 339 12.82 -12.76 -1.01
CA ASP A 339 12.15 -13.76 -1.85
C ASP A 339 11.65 -13.15 -3.17
N ASP A 340 11.53 -11.82 -3.24
CA ASP A 340 11.16 -11.13 -4.47
C ASP A 340 12.37 -11.05 -5.44
N PRO A 341 12.19 -11.40 -6.72
CA PRO A 341 13.30 -11.37 -7.70
C PRO A 341 13.88 -9.96 -7.94
N ASN A 342 13.15 -8.90 -7.59
CA ASN A 342 13.61 -7.52 -7.71
C ASN A 342 14.41 -7.03 -6.49
N ALA A 343 14.57 -7.84 -5.44
CA ALA A 343 15.20 -7.42 -4.19
C ALA A 343 16.58 -6.77 -4.39
N GLN A 344 17.43 -7.38 -5.23
CA GLN A 344 18.79 -6.87 -5.50
C GLN A 344 18.77 -5.47 -6.13
N PHE A 345 17.78 -5.18 -6.96
CA PHE A 345 17.65 -3.84 -7.53
C PHE A 345 17.33 -2.79 -6.48
N PHE A 346 16.40 -3.08 -5.56
CA PHE A 346 16.02 -2.15 -4.49
C PHE A 346 17.14 -1.97 -3.46
N ILE A 347 17.86 -3.05 -3.12
CA ILE A 347 19.04 -3.00 -2.24
C ILE A 347 20.11 -2.07 -2.82
N ALA A 348 20.34 -2.13 -4.13
CA ALA A 348 21.34 -1.32 -4.83
C ALA A 348 20.99 0.17 -4.98
N GLN A 349 19.75 0.58 -4.67
CA GLN A 349 19.37 2.00 -4.71
C GLN A 349 19.85 2.76 -3.47
N GLY A 350 20.15 4.05 -3.62
CA GLY A 350 20.62 4.89 -2.51
C GLY A 350 22.05 4.57 -2.10
N ASN A 351 22.43 4.93 -0.88
CA ASN A 351 23.78 4.70 -0.35
C ASN A 351 23.94 3.23 0.09
N PRO A 352 24.98 2.49 -0.38
CA PRO A 352 25.23 1.10 0.02
C PRO A 352 25.61 0.92 1.51
N ASP A 353 26.09 1.97 2.17
CA ASP A 353 26.45 1.93 3.60
C ASP A 353 25.23 2.08 4.51
N VAL A 354 24.06 2.44 3.97
CA VAL A 354 22.81 2.48 4.74
C VAL A 354 22.46 1.06 5.21
N PRO A 355 22.25 0.85 6.53
CA PRO A 355 21.94 -0.46 7.05
C PRO A 355 20.69 -1.09 6.41
N LEU A 356 20.82 -2.37 6.07
CA LEU A 356 19.79 -3.20 5.46
C LEU A 356 19.35 -4.27 6.44
N VAL A 357 18.04 -4.46 6.58
CA VAL A 357 17.44 -5.65 7.20
C VAL A 357 16.64 -6.40 6.14
N THR A 358 16.95 -7.66 5.97
CA THR A 358 16.28 -8.52 5.00
C THR A 358 15.22 -9.38 5.69
N PHE A 359 14.11 -9.62 4.99
CA PHE A 359 13.13 -10.60 5.42
C PHE A 359 12.75 -11.53 4.28
N ALA A 360 12.37 -12.75 4.63
CA ALA A 360 11.93 -13.77 3.67
C ALA A 360 11.18 -14.88 4.40
N MET A 361 10.23 -15.51 3.70
CA MET A 361 9.59 -16.74 4.15
C MET A 361 10.41 -17.96 3.73
N ASP A 362 10.85 -17.98 2.47
CA ASP A 362 11.48 -19.13 1.82
C ASP A 362 13.01 -19.09 1.93
N ASN A 363 13.63 -17.92 1.73
CA ASN A 363 15.07 -17.74 1.84
C ASN A 363 15.54 -17.61 3.31
N LYS A 364 16.01 -18.72 3.89
CA LYS A 364 16.50 -18.78 5.28
C LYS A 364 17.79 -17.98 5.56
N ASN A 365 18.42 -17.39 4.54
CA ASN A 365 19.53 -16.46 4.74
C ASN A 365 19.08 -15.03 5.10
N ALA A 366 17.77 -14.75 5.07
CA ALA A 366 17.25 -13.46 5.52
C ALA A 366 17.45 -13.26 7.03
N ASP A 367 17.67 -12.01 7.44
CA ASP A 367 17.81 -11.64 8.85
C ASP A 367 16.56 -12.00 9.65
N VAL A 368 15.38 -11.77 9.07
CA VAL A 368 14.07 -12.08 9.65
C VAL A 368 13.36 -13.14 8.81
N ASN A 369 13.16 -14.33 9.37
CA ASN A 369 12.54 -15.45 8.67
C ASN A 369 11.76 -16.36 9.61
N PRO A 370 10.73 -17.08 9.15
CA PRO A 370 9.97 -17.98 10.00
C PRO A 370 10.71 -19.31 10.17
N LEU A 371 10.77 -19.80 11.41
CA LEU A 371 11.21 -21.16 11.75
C LEU A 371 10.09 -22.17 11.54
N GLU A 372 8.89 -21.83 12.02
CA GLU A 372 7.66 -22.60 11.89
C GLU A 372 6.46 -21.64 11.84
N PHE A 373 5.36 -22.10 11.24
CA PHE A 373 4.08 -21.40 11.30
C PHE A 373 2.93 -22.38 11.12
N GLU A 374 1.78 -22.02 11.69
CA GLU A 374 0.51 -22.72 11.54
C GLU A 374 -0.54 -21.73 11.04
N LEU A 375 -1.33 -22.17 10.07
CA LEU A 375 -2.40 -21.37 9.46
C LEU A 375 -3.74 -21.98 9.82
N SER A 376 -4.68 -21.13 10.22
CA SER A 376 -6.08 -21.51 10.42
C SER A 376 -7.01 -20.39 9.98
N LEU A 377 -8.31 -20.58 10.15
CA LEU A 377 -9.34 -19.54 9.92
C LEU A 377 -9.47 -18.53 11.05
N PHE A 378 -8.88 -18.82 12.21
CA PHE A 378 -9.02 -18.00 13.41
C PHE A 378 -7.74 -17.26 13.76
N GLU A 379 -6.60 -17.88 13.44
CA GLU A 379 -5.30 -17.42 13.87
C GLU A 379 -4.19 -17.92 12.94
N THR A 380 -3.18 -17.08 12.75
CA THR A 380 -1.87 -17.41 12.20
C THR A 380 -0.86 -17.39 13.34
N GLN A 381 -0.25 -18.54 13.63
CA GLN A 381 0.87 -18.63 14.57
C GLN A 381 2.17 -18.68 13.79
N VAL A 382 3.16 -17.87 14.18
CA VAL A 382 4.48 -17.87 13.54
C VAL A 382 5.58 -17.73 14.58
N LEU A 383 6.60 -18.58 14.46
CA LEU A 383 7.84 -18.48 15.22
C LEU A 383 8.90 -17.82 14.32
N VAL A 384 9.24 -16.58 14.62
CA VAL A 384 10.12 -15.74 13.81
C VAL A 384 11.54 -15.76 14.37
N ASN A 385 12.50 -16.17 13.55
CA ASN A 385 13.91 -15.97 13.82
C ASN A 385 14.34 -14.55 13.47
N THR A 386 15.07 -13.89 14.37
CA THR A 386 15.64 -12.55 14.16
C THR A 386 17.10 -12.51 14.61
N PRO A 387 17.89 -11.48 14.23
CA PRO A 387 19.24 -11.31 14.74
C PRO A 387 19.32 -11.12 16.27
N ARG A 388 18.20 -10.80 16.92
CA ARG A 388 18.09 -10.54 18.36
C ARG A 388 17.52 -11.71 19.16
N GLY A 389 17.19 -12.83 18.50
CA GLY A 389 16.55 -13.98 19.11
C GLY A 389 15.27 -14.39 18.38
N VAL A 390 14.58 -15.36 18.96
CA VAL A 390 13.34 -15.91 18.39
C VAL A 390 12.13 -15.24 19.05
N LEU A 391 11.17 -14.83 18.23
CA LEU A 391 9.91 -14.20 18.64
C LEU A 391 8.74 -15.08 18.21
N LYS A 392 7.87 -15.46 19.16
CA LYS A 392 6.59 -16.11 18.85
C LYS A 392 5.53 -15.03 18.69
N ILE A 393 4.72 -15.15 17.64
CA ILE A 393 3.61 -14.22 17.33
C ILE A 393 2.37 -15.05 17.05
N SER A 394 1.23 -14.69 17.64
CA SER A 394 -0.07 -15.18 17.24
C SER A 394 -0.99 -14.04 16.77
N SER A 395 -1.35 -14.07 15.49
CA SER A 395 -1.99 -12.96 14.80
C SER A 395 -3.35 -13.38 14.27
N GLY A 396 -4.35 -12.49 14.39
CA GLY A 396 -5.66 -12.65 13.72
C GLY A 396 -5.59 -12.50 12.19
N LEU A 397 -4.46 -12.03 11.64
CA LEU A 397 -4.29 -11.89 10.20
C LEU A 397 -4.05 -13.24 9.53
N LEU A 398 -4.88 -13.57 8.55
CA LEU A 398 -4.93 -14.90 7.98
C LEU A 398 -4.07 -15.07 6.72
N GLY A 399 -3.44 -16.24 6.59
CA GLY A 399 -2.80 -16.70 5.35
C GLY A 399 -1.34 -16.31 5.13
N ARG A 400 -0.68 -17.04 4.22
CA ARG A 400 0.77 -16.94 3.98
C ARG A 400 1.26 -15.55 3.58
N HIS A 401 0.45 -14.82 2.82
CA HIS A 401 0.79 -13.46 2.41
C HIS A 401 0.88 -12.52 3.62
N ASN A 402 0.14 -12.78 4.70
CA ASN A 402 0.24 -12.02 5.94
C ASN A 402 1.46 -12.42 6.78
N ILE A 403 2.00 -13.63 6.64
CA ILE A 403 3.33 -13.95 7.20
C ILE A 403 4.39 -12.99 6.64
N TYR A 404 4.41 -12.75 5.32
CA TYR A 404 5.32 -11.74 4.74
C TYR A 404 5.14 -10.36 5.35
N ASN A 405 3.90 -9.92 5.58
CA ASN A 405 3.60 -8.62 6.20
C ASN A 405 4.06 -8.56 7.67
N ILE A 406 3.88 -9.64 8.42
CA ILE A 406 4.38 -9.79 9.80
C ILE A 406 5.90 -9.73 9.82
N LEU A 407 6.59 -10.49 8.95
CA LEU A 407 8.04 -10.47 8.85
C LEU A 407 8.57 -9.08 8.47
N ALA A 408 7.87 -8.36 7.58
CA ALA A 408 8.21 -6.99 7.24
C ALA A 408 8.10 -6.04 8.45
N ALA A 409 7.04 -6.14 9.24
CA ALA A 409 6.87 -5.34 10.45
C ALA A 409 7.93 -5.67 11.52
N VAL A 410 8.23 -6.96 11.74
CA VAL A 410 9.32 -7.39 12.61
C VAL A 410 10.66 -6.83 12.12
N ALA A 411 10.94 -6.92 10.82
CA ALA A 411 12.16 -6.38 10.22
C ALA A 411 12.29 -4.87 10.38
N VAL A 412 11.18 -4.11 10.32
CA VAL A 412 11.17 -2.68 10.68
C VAL A 412 11.52 -2.50 12.16
N GLY A 413 10.91 -3.26 13.07
CA GLY A 413 11.25 -3.22 14.50
C GLY A 413 12.73 -3.47 14.78
N ILE A 414 13.33 -4.45 14.10
CA ILE A 414 14.78 -4.71 14.15
C ILE A 414 15.57 -3.54 13.57
N ALA A 415 15.18 -3.01 12.41
CA ALA A 415 15.90 -1.93 11.72
C ALA A 415 15.94 -0.63 12.53
N VAL A 416 14.86 -0.32 13.25
CA VAL A 416 14.77 0.86 14.12
C VAL A 416 15.34 0.64 15.52
N GLY A 417 15.76 -0.59 15.81
CA GLY A 417 16.46 -0.91 17.05
C GLY A 417 15.59 -1.27 18.25
N ALA A 418 14.27 -1.44 18.09
CA ALA A 418 13.31 -1.58 19.19
C ALA A 418 13.82 -2.42 20.38
N ASP A 419 13.86 -1.86 21.59
CA ASP A 419 14.56 -2.46 22.74
C ASP A 419 14.01 -3.83 23.16
N SER A 420 12.71 -4.06 22.93
CA SER A 420 11.99 -5.27 23.32
C SER A 420 11.43 -6.00 22.09
N LEU A 421 11.84 -7.26 21.89
CA LEU A 421 11.18 -8.15 20.92
C LEU A 421 9.74 -8.45 21.32
N GLU A 422 9.44 -8.45 22.62
CA GLU A 422 8.10 -8.70 23.16
C GLU A 422 7.14 -7.55 22.79
N ASP A 423 7.61 -6.31 22.77
CA ASP A 423 6.80 -5.17 22.33
C ASP A 423 6.49 -5.23 20.83
N ILE A 424 7.44 -5.72 20.03
CA ILE A 424 7.19 -6.00 18.60
C ILE A 424 6.08 -7.03 18.45
N GLY A 425 6.20 -8.17 19.17
CA GLY A 425 5.19 -9.22 19.15
C GLY A 425 3.82 -8.68 19.57
N ARG A 426 3.71 -8.14 20.78
CA ARG A 426 2.47 -7.60 21.34
C ARG A 426 1.80 -6.57 20.44
N GLY A 427 2.57 -5.72 19.76
CA GLY A 427 2.02 -4.73 18.83
C GLY A 427 1.46 -5.33 17.55
N ILE A 428 2.09 -6.38 17.03
CA ILE A 428 1.59 -7.15 15.87
C ILE A 428 0.34 -7.95 16.25
N GLU A 429 0.36 -8.62 17.41
CA GLU A 429 -0.75 -9.46 17.88
C GLU A 429 -2.02 -8.66 18.16
N LYS A 430 -1.90 -7.38 18.54
CA LYS A 430 -3.04 -6.46 18.73
C LYS A 430 -3.78 -6.08 17.44
N VAL A 431 -3.19 -6.34 16.27
CA VAL A 431 -3.84 -6.06 15.00
C VAL A 431 -4.66 -7.29 14.61
N ASP A 432 -5.88 -7.35 15.14
CA ASP A 432 -6.79 -8.48 14.93
C ASP A 432 -7.21 -8.63 13.45
N ALA A 433 -7.49 -7.50 12.80
CA ALA A 433 -7.86 -7.44 11.40
C ALA A 433 -7.46 -6.11 10.78
N VAL A 434 -7.23 -6.11 9.47
CA VAL A 434 -7.14 -4.90 8.67
C VAL A 434 -8.41 -4.83 7.81
N PRO A 435 -9.19 -3.74 7.87
CA PRO A 435 -10.46 -3.66 7.17
C PRO A 435 -10.33 -4.08 5.70
N GLY A 436 -11.16 -5.04 5.27
CA GLY A 436 -11.18 -5.53 3.89
C GLY A 436 -9.88 -6.19 3.41
N ARG A 437 -9.09 -6.78 4.30
CA ARG A 437 -7.91 -7.61 4.00
C ARG A 437 -8.07 -8.96 4.69
N CYS A 438 -8.53 -9.96 3.94
CA CYS A 438 -8.88 -11.29 4.41
C CYS A 438 -9.80 -11.25 5.65
N GLU A 439 -10.79 -10.35 5.63
CA GLU A 439 -11.71 -10.13 6.75
C GLU A 439 -12.76 -11.24 6.78
N VAL A 440 -12.79 -12.00 7.87
CA VAL A 440 -13.78 -13.06 8.08
C VAL A 440 -15.10 -12.45 8.53
N ILE A 441 -16.19 -12.82 7.86
CA ILE A 441 -17.55 -12.43 8.23
C ILE A 441 -18.25 -13.62 8.88
N ASP A 442 -18.52 -13.50 10.17
CA ASP A 442 -19.19 -14.53 10.97
C ASP A 442 -20.44 -13.96 11.65
N GLU A 443 -21.59 -14.50 11.26
CA GLU A 443 -22.92 -14.24 11.85
C GLU A 443 -23.52 -15.54 12.42
N GLY A 444 -22.68 -16.53 12.75
CA GLY A 444 -23.06 -17.82 13.32
C GLY A 444 -23.35 -18.92 12.30
N GLN A 445 -22.98 -18.73 11.04
CA GLN A 445 -23.21 -19.71 9.97
C GLN A 445 -22.21 -20.88 9.99
N ALA A 446 -22.56 -22.00 9.36
CA ALA A 446 -21.72 -23.22 9.31
C ALA A 446 -20.66 -23.25 8.20
N PHE A 447 -20.40 -22.13 7.52
CA PHE A 447 -19.47 -22.01 6.40
C PHE A 447 -18.68 -20.70 6.50
N GLY A 448 -17.49 -20.66 5.90
CA GLY A 448 -16.65 -19.46 5.98
C GLY A 448 -17.04 -18.42 4.93
N VAL A 449 -16.94 -17.14 5.29
CA VAL A 449 -17.08 -16.02 4.36
C VAL A 449 -15.91 -15.07 4.57
N ILE A 450 -15.17 -14.76 3.51
CA ILE A 450 -14.01 -13.86 3.53
C ILE A 450 -14.26 -12.70 2.56
N VAL A 451 -14.04 -11.47 3.02
CA VAL A 451 -14.02 -10.26 2.18
C VAL A 451 -12.58 -9.76 2.05
N ASP A 452 -12.11 -9.58 0.81
CA ASP A 452 -10.72 -9.20 0.53
C ASP A 452 -10.60 -8.21 -0.64
N TYR A 453 -9.51 -7.44 -0.64
CA TYR A 453 -9.19 -6.44 -1.66
C TYR A 453 -8.40 -6.96 -2.85
N ALA A 454 -8.20 -8.27 -2.98
CA ALA A 454 -7.51 -8.87 -4.11
C ALA A 454 -8.12 -8.42 -5.45
N HIS A 455 -7.46 -7.47 -6.13
CA HIS A 455 -7.91 -6.84 -7.37
C HIS A 455 -6.85 -6.89 -8.49
N THR A 456 -5.83 -7.74 -8.29
CA THR A 456 -4.77 -8.07 -9.26
C THR A 456 -4.70 -9.60 -9.41
N PRO A 457 -4.19 -10.13 -10.54
CA PRO A 457 -4.08 -11.58 -10.76
C PRO A 457 -3.29 -12.29 -9.64
N ASP A 458 -2.15 -11.72 -9.23
CA ASP A 458 -1.30 -12.27 -8.16
C ASP A 458 -2.03 -12.26 -6.80
N ALA A 459 -2.75 -11.18 -6.47
CA ALA A 459 -3.49 -11.11 -5.21
C ALA A 459 -4.65 -12.13 -5.16
N VAL A 460 -5.40 -12.28 -6.25
CA VAL A 460 -6.49 -13.28 -6.34
C VAL A 460 -5.92 -14.69 -6.26
N TYR A 461 -4.81 -14.96 -6.96
CA TYR A 461 -4.15 -16.26 -6.90
C TYR A 461 -3.75 -16.62 -5.47
N ARG A 462 -3.06 -15.71 -4.77
CA ARG A 462 -2.59 -15.92 -3.39
C ARG A 462 -3.74 -16.08 -2.40
N LEU A 463 -4.80 -15.31 -2.56
CA LEU A 463 -6.00 -15.41 -1.73
C LEU A 463 -6.64 -16.80 -1.87
N LEU A 464 -6.86 -17.26 -3.11
CA LEU A 464 -7.50 -18.55 -3.36
C LEU A 464 -6.60 -19.75 -3.00
N ASP A 465 -5.28 -19.62 -3.14
CA ASP A 465 -4.34 -20.62 -2.64
C ASP A 465 -4.41 -20.74 -1.13
N PHE A 466 -4.39 -19.62 -0.40
CA PHE A 466 -4.58 -19.63 1.05
C PHE A 466 -5.91 -20.29 1.42
N VAL A 467 -7.01 -19.90 0.77
CA VAL A 467 -8.32 -20.48 1.05
C VAL A 467 -8.33 -21.99 0.82
N ARG A 468 -7.62 -22.48 -0.21
CA ARG A 468 -7.51 -23.91 -0.48
C ARG A 468 -6.72 -24.66 0.61
N GLU A 469 -5.70 -24.03 1.21
CA GLU A 469 -4.92 -24.62 2.32
C GLU A 469 -5.76 -24.87 3.58
N LEU A 470 -6.86 -24.13 3.74
CA LEU A 470 -7.83 -24.35 4.82
C LEU A 470 -8.71 -25.60 4.61
N ALA A 471 -8.51 -26.33 3.49
CA ALA A 471 -9.23 -27.54 3.11
C ALA A 471 -10.77 -27.43 3.11
N PRO A 472 -11.36 -26.39 2.49
CA PRO A 472 -12.82 -26.29 2.36
C PRO A 472 -13.36 -27.37 1.43
N LYS A 473 -14.64 -27.75 1.60
CA LYS A 473 -15.33 -28.67 0.69
C LYS A 473 -15.47 -28.09 -0.72
N ARG A 474 -15.80 -26.80 -0.81
CA ARG A 474 -15.90 -26.01 -2.04
C ARG A 474 -15.50 -24.57 -1.77
N ILE A 475 -14.98 -23.90 -2.79
CA ILE A 475 -14.71 -22.47 -2.84
C ILE A 475 -15.72 -21.83 -3.80
N ILE A 476 -16.43 -20.81 -3.31
CA ILE A 476 -17.37 -19.99 -4.08
C ILE A 476 -16.83 -18.57 -4.11
N THR A 477 -16.42 -18.09 -5.29
CA THR A 477 -15.75 -16.79 -5.43
C THR A 477 -16.64 -15.79 -6.17
N VAL A 478 -16.83 -14.60 -5.58
CA VAL A 478 -17.41 -13.43 -6.24
C VAL A 478 -16.29 -12.47 -6.61
N LEU A 479 -16.19 -12.12 -7.88
CA LEU A 479 -15.08 -11.32 -8.40
C LEU A 479 -15.56 -10.30 -9.43
N GLY A 480 -15.05 -9.08 -9.32
CA GLY A 480 -15.26 -8.04 -10.33
C GLY A 480 -13.96 -7.33 -10.71
N CYS A 481 -14.03 -6.53 -11.76
CA CYS A 481 -12.96 -5.64 -12.21
C CYS A 481 -13.47 -4.20 -12.32
N GLY A 482 -12.62 -3.23 -11.97
CA GLY A 482 -12.95 -1.81 -12.16
C GLY A 482 -12.70 -1.35 -13.60
N GLY A 483 -13.53 -0.44 -14.09
CA GLY A 483 -13.32 0.27 -15.36
C GLY A 483 -12.31 1.41 -15.23
N ASP A 484 -11.89 1.98 -16.35
CA ASP A 484 -10.80 2.97 -16.52
C ASP A 484 -9.49 2.52 -15.85
N ARG A 485 -9.16 1.23 -15.99
CA ARG A 485 -7.98 0.57 -15.41
C ARG A 485 -7.41 -0.45 -16.40
N ASP A 486 -6.21 -0.97 -16.11
CA ASP A 486 -5.55 -1.98 -16.94
C ASP A 486 -6.50 -3.16 -17.26
N GLN A 487 -6.87 -3.31 -18.53
CA GLN A 487 -7.80 -4.32 -19.03
C GLN A 487 -7.16 -5.72 -19.07
N TRP A 488 -5.83 -5.81 -19.17
CA TRP A 488 -5.10 -7.09 -19.28
C TRP A 488 -5.41 -8.05 -18.13
N LYS A 489 -5.67 -7.51 -16.94
CA LYS A 489 -5.94 -8.33 -15.75
C LYS A 489 -7.31 -8.99 -15.78
N ARG A 490 -8.30 -8.44 -16.50
CA ARG A 490 -9.71 -8.91 -16.51
C ARG A 490 -9.82 -10.40 -16.86
N PRO A 491 -9.35 -10.86 -18.04
CA PRO A 491 -9.42 -12.27 -18.41
C PRO A 491 -8.56 -13.15 -17.50
N THR A 492 -7.41 -12.65 -17.05
CA THR A 492 -6.47 -13.44 -16.24
C THR A 492 -7.03 -13.69 -14.83
N MET A 493 -7.62 -12.68 -14.19
CA MET A 493 -8.26 -12.82 -12.88
C MET A 493 -9.47 -13.74 -12.95
N ALA A 494 -10.31 -13.62 -13.98
CA ALA A 494 -11.45 -14.52 -14.19
C ALA A 494 -10.98 -15.97 -14.34
N LYS A 495 -9.97 -16.22 -15.17
CA LYS A 495 -9.36 -17.54 -15.34
C LYS A 495 -8.85 -18.12 -14.02
N ILE A 496 -8.10 -17.34 -13.23
CA ILE A 496 -7.58 -17.79 -11.93
C ILE A 496 -8.72 -18.17 -10.99
N SER A 497 -9.77 -17.33 -10.92
CA SER A 497 -10.95 -17.61 -10.08
C SER A 497 -11.62 -18.91 -10.48
N THR A 498 -11.86 -19.12 -11.78
CA THR A 498 -12.52 -20.34 -12.28
C THR A 498 -11.65 -21.58 -12.21
N ASP A 499 -10.33 -21.45 -12.26
CA ASP A 499 -9.41 -22.57 -12.10
C ASP A 499 -9.31 -23.02 -10.63
N LYS A 500 -9.46 -22.09 -9.68
CA LYS A 500 -9.25 -22.34 -8.24
C LYS A 500 -10.53 -22.46 -7.40
N SER A 501 -11.69 -22.11 -7.96
CA SER A 501 -12.98 -22.14 -7.27
C SER A 501 -13.97 -23.03 -8.00
N GLU A 502 -14.64 -23.93 -7.26
CA GLU A 502 -15.69 -24.81 -7.81
C GLU A 502 -16.86 -24.00 -8.36
N VAL A 503 -17.12 -22.82 -7.79
CA VAL A 503 -18.10 -21.85 -8.31
C VAL A 503 -17.46 -20.47 -8.38
N THR A 504 -17.61 -19.79 -9.52
CA THR A 504 -17.23 -18.38 -9.70
C THR A 504 -18.46 -17.58 -10.12
N ILE A 505 -18.65 -16.40 -9.54
CA ILE A 505 -19.65 -15.41 -9.93
C ILE A 505 -18.92 -14.13 -10.34
N LEU A 506 -18.93 -13.82 -11.63
CA LEU A 506 -18.38 -12.57 -12.15
C LEU A 506 -19.38 -11.44 -11.98
N THR A 507 -18.90 -10.29 -11.53
CA THR A 507 -19.76 -9.15 -11.25
C THR A 507 -19.08 -7.81 -11.52
N SER A 508 -19.82 -6.71 -11.40
CA SER A 508 -19.26 -5.37 -11.48
C SER A 508 -18.55 -4.98 -10.17
N ASP A 509 -17.46 -4.23 -10.28
CA ASP A 509 -16.80 -3.53 -9.18
C ASP A 509 -17.16 -2.03 -9.28
N ASN A 510 -16.19 -1.15 -9.51
CA ASN A 510 -16.39 0.24 -9.89
C ASN A 510 -16.28 0.37 -11.42
N PRO A 511 -17.39 0.31 -12.19
CA PRO A 511 -17.34 0.39 -13.64
C PRO A 511 -16.85 1.76 -14.15
N ARG A 512 -16.99 2.83 -13.35
CA ARG A 512 -16.61 4.20 -13.74
C ARG A 512 -17.24 4.57 -15.08
N SER A 513 -16.46 5.00 -16.08
CA SER A 513 -16.98 5.44 -17.37
C SER A 513 -17.28 4.30 -18.35
N GLU A 514 -16.85 3.07 -18.05
CA GLU A 514 -17.08 1.89 -18.90
C GLU A 514 -18.44 1.24 -18.63
N ASP A 515 -18.98 0.55 -19.64
CA ASP A 515 -20.16 -0.30 -19.48
C ASP A 515 -19.80 -1.55 -18.64
N PRO A 516 -20.53 -1.84 -17.54
CA PRO A 516 -20.34 -3.07 -16.79
C PRO A 516 -20.37 -4.35 -17.62
N LEU A 517 -21.17 -4.40 -18.69
CA LEU A 517 -21.28 -5.58 -19.56
C LEU A 517 -20.02 -5.80 -20.41
N ASP A 518 -19.39 -4.71 -20.88
CA ASP A 518 -18.13 -4.80 -21.62
C ASP A 518 -17.00 -5.32 -20.71
N ILE A 519 -16.94 -4.84 -19.46
CA ILE A 519 -15.99 -5.35 -18.46
C ILE A 519 -16.20 -6.85 -18.21
N LEU A 520 -17.45 -7.30 -18.13
CA LEU A 520 -17.76 -8.71 -17.93
C LEU A 520 -17.42 -9.56 -19.16
N ASP A 521 -17.60 -9.03 -20.37
CA ASP A 521 -17.20 -9.70 -21.62
C ASP A 521 -15.67 -9.92 -21.66
N ASP A 522 -14.89 -8.89 -21.31
CA ASP A 522 -13.43 -8.99 -21.17
C ASP A 522 -13.00 -10.05 -20.15
N MET A 523 -13.73 -10.15 -19.03
CA MET A 523 -13.46 -11.18 -18.03
C MET A 523 -13.79 -12.58 -18.57
N LEU A 524 -14.93 -12.74 -19.25
CA LEU A 524 -15.35 -14.02 -19.85
C LEU A 524 -14.38 -14.51 -20.94
N ALA A 525 -13.71 -13.61 -21.65
CA ALA A 525 -12.68 -13.97 -22.63
C ALA A 525 -11.57 -14.84 -22.01
N GLY A 526 -11.28 -14.67 -20.70
CA GLY A 526 -10.30 -15.47 -19.96
C GLY A 526 -10.63 -16.96 -19.85
N VAL A 527 -11.90 -17.31 -20.05
CA VAL A 527 -12.39 -18.70 -20.04
C VAL A 527 -12.95 -19.13 -21.39
N GLY A 528 -12.67 -18.36 -22.45
CA GLY A 528 -13.10 -18.66 -23.82
C GLY A 528 -14.61 -18.56 -24.03
N ARG A 529 -15.28 -17.66 -23.30
CA ARG A 529 -16.72 -17.36 -23.45
C ARG A 529 -16.92 -15.87 -23.72
N THR A 530 -18.12 -15.52 -24.18
CA THR A 530 -18.59 -14.14 -24.32
C THR A 530 -19.90 -13.92 -23.57
N MET A 531 -20.27 -12.67 -23.33
CA MET A 531 -21.59 -12.30 -22.80
C MET A 531 -22.72 -12.80 -23.71
N GLN A 532 -22.51 -12.84 -25.03
CA GLN A 532 -23.49 -13.41 -25.97
C GLN A 532 -23.71 -14.91 -25.75
N ASP A 533 -22.65 -15.66 -25.45
CA ASP A 533 -22.78 -17.08 -25.10
C ASP A 533 -23.54 -17.24 -23.79
N TYR A 534 -23.25 -16.39 -22.81
CA TYR A 534 -23.88 -16.43 -21.49
C TYR A 534 -25.38 -16.11 -21.52
N LEU A 535 -25.80 -15.09 -22.29
CA LEU A 535 -27.21 -14.72 -22.44
C LEU A 535 -28.05 -15.84 -23.07
N LYS A 536 -27.48 -16.62 -24.00
CA LYS A 536 -28.18 -17.79 -24.57
C LYS A 536 -28.43 -18.90 -23.54
N TYR A 537 -27.58 -19.00 -22.52
CA TYR A 537 -27.75 -19.97 -21.42
C TYR A 537 -28.87 -19.56 -20.47
N GLU A 538 -29.01 -18.26 -20.22
CA GLU A 538 -30.08 -17.70 -19.41
C GLU A 538 -31.47 -17.94 -20.04
N GLU A 539 -31.59 -17.80 -21.36
CA GLU A 539 -32.85 -18.11 -22.08
C GLU A 539 -33.30 -19.58 -21.92
N ASN A 540 -32.36 -20.49 -21.69
CA ASN A 540 -32.61 -21.93 -21.60
C ASN A 540 -32.55 -22.49 -20.17
N ASP A 541 -32.39 -21.63 -19.15
CA ASP A 541 -32.17 -22.00 -17.74
C ASP A 541 -31.10 -23.10 -17.57
N TYR A 542 -30.05 -23.03 -18.40
CA TYR A 542 -28.99 -24.04 -18.45
C TYR A 542 -27.62 -23.41 -18.65
N TYR A 543 -26.84 -23.37 -17.58
CA TYR A 543 -25.46 -22.89 -17.58
C TYR A 543 -24.48 -24.07 -17.63
N PRO A 544 -23.88 -24.38 -18.80
CA PRO A 544 -22.97 -25.50 -18.92
C PRO A 544 -21.73 -25.29 -18.04
N PRO A 545 -21.24 -26.32 -17.35
CA PRO A 545 -20.00 -26.24 -16.60
C PRO A 545 -18.81 -25.94 -17.52
N LEU A 546 -17.75 -25.40 -16.95
CA LEU A 546 -16.47 -25.21 -17.63
C LEU A 546 -15.81 -26.58 -17.89
N PRO A 547 -14.79 -26.66 -18.78
CA PRO A 547 -14.11 -27.92 -19.10
C PRO A 547 -13.50 -28.65 -17.88
N ASN A 548 -13.18 -27.91 -16.81
CA ASN A 548 -12.69 -28.44 -15.54
C ASN A 548 -13.82 -28.93 -14.60
N GLY A 549 -15.09 -28.86 -15.01
CA GLY A 549 -16.25 -29.23 -14.22
C GLY A 549 -16.76 -28.13 -13.28
N HIS A 550 -16.11 -26.96 -13.21
CA HIS A 550 -16.51 -25.87 -12.33
C HIS A 550 -17.67 -25.06 -12.92
N GLN A 551 -18.39 -24.35 -12.06
CA GLN A 551 -19.53 -23.52 -12.43
C GLN A 551 -19.13 -22.05 -12.52
N LEU A 552 -19.74 -21.35 -13.47
CA LEU A 552 -19.53 -19.93 -13.72
C LEU A 552 -20.88 -19.23 -13.87
N PHE A 553 -21.09 -18.19 -13.08
CA PHE A 553 -22.24 -17.30 -13.15
C PHE A 553 -21.80 -15.87 -13.43
N VAL A 554 -22.70 -15.07 -14.00
CA VAL A 554 -22.45 -13.65 -14.30
C VAL A 554 -23.64 -12.83 -13.82
N HIS A 555 -23.38 -11.84 -12.97
CA HIS A 555 -24.38 -10.88 -12.50
C HIS A 555 -23.75 -9.49 -12.46
N SER A 556 -24.21 -8.58 -13.32
CA SER A 556 -23.72 -7.18 -13.33
C SER A 556 -23.99 -6.44 -12.01
N THR A 557 -25.01 -6.87 -11.26
CA THR A 557 -25.34 -6.29 -9.95
C THR A 557 -24.57 -6.99 -8.83
N ARG A 558 -23.59 -6.30 -8.24
CA ARG A 558 -22.74 -6.83 -7.16
C ARG A 558 -23.51 -7.37 -5.95
N ARG A 559 -24.56 -6.66 -5.53
CA ARG A 559 -25.48 -7.10 -4.46
C ARG A 559 -26.07 -8.49 -4.75
N VAL A 560 -26.52 -8.70 -5.98
CA VAL A 560 -27.12 -9.98 -6.39
C VAL A 560 -26.05 -11.06 -6.38
N ALA A 561 -24.87 -10.80 -6.95
CA ALA A 561 -23.77 -11.76 -6.95
C ALA A 561 -23.37 -12.23 -5.53
N ILE A 562 -23.23 -11.29 -4.59
CA ILE A 562 -22.89 -11.59 -3.19
C ILE A 562 -24.00 -12.43 -2.53
N ARG A 563 -25.27 -12.03 -2.67
CA ARG A 563 -26.39 -12.75 -2.07
C ARG A 563 -26.56 -14.15 -2.65
N SER A 564 -26.37 -14.31 -3.96
CA SER A 564 -26.37 -15.62 -4.62
C SER A 564 -25.26 -16.51 -4.07
N ALA A 565 -24.03 -16.00 -3.92
CA ALA A 565 -22.94 -16.76 -3.33
C ALA A 565 -23.27 -17.22 -1.89
N VAL A 566 -23.78 -16.31 -1.05
CA VAL A 566 -24.18 -16.62 0.33
C VAL A 566 -25.28 -17.67 0.38
N ALA A 567 -26.27 -17.59 -0.51
CA ALA A 567 -27.33 -18.60 -0.63
C ALA A 567 -26.79 -19.98 -1.00
N MET A 568 -25.77 -20.04 -1.87
CA MET A 568 -25.11 -21.29 -2.32
C MET A 568 -24.23 -21.96 -1.26
N GLY A 569 -23.79 -21.21 -0.23
CA GLY A 569 -22.93 -21.70 0.83
C GLY A 569 -23.54 -22.86 1.62
N LYS A 570 -22.77 -23.93 1.84
CA LYS A 570 -23.14 -25.10 2.65
C LYS A 570 -22.06 -25.39 3.70
N GLU A 571 -22.40 -26.17 4.70
CA GLU A 571 -21.49 -26.53 5.79
C GLU A 571 -20.13 -27.03 5.27
N GLY A 572 -19.05 -26.34 5.68
CA GLY A 572 -17.67 -26.62 5.27
C GLY A 572 -17.24 -26.00 3.93
N ASP A 573 -18.09 -25.23 3.26
CA ASP A 573 -17.69 -24.40 2.12
C ASP A 573 -16.95 -23.13 2.57
N MET A 574 -16.24 -22.51 1.65
CA MET A 574 -15.70 -21.15 1.79
C MET A 574 -16.26 -20.24 0.70
N ILE A 575 -16.76 -19.07 1.09
CA ILE A 575 -17.15 -17.99 0.19
C ILE A 575 -16.08 -16.90 0.23
N VAL A 576 -15.66 -16.44 -0.95
CA VAL A 576 -14.65 -15.40 -1.11
C VAL A 576 -15.23 -14.25 -1.91
N ILE A 577 -15.34 -13.07 -1.32
CA ILE A 577 -15.75 -11.84 -2.00
C ILE A 577 -14.51 -10.98 -2.22
N ALA A 578 -14.06 -10.88 -3.47
CA ALA A 578 -12.81 -10.21 -3.83
C ALA A 578 -13.06 -8.93 -4.65
N GLY A 579 -12.08 -8.02 -4.62
CA GLY A 579 -12.04 -6.79 -5.42
C GLY A 579 -12.09 -5.52 -4.58
N LYS A 580 -13.17 -5.32 -3.80
CA LYS A 580 -13.41 -4.05 -3.10
C LYS A 580 -12.85 -3.98 -1.69
N GLY A 581 -12.82 -5.09 -0.96
CA GLY A 581 -12.29 -5.15 0.40
C GLY A 581 -12.93 -4.12 1.35
N HIS A 582 -12.24 -3.00 1.59
CA HIS A 582 -12.67 -1.95 2.50
C HIS A 582 -13.46 -0.81 1.83
N GLU A 583 -13.47 -0.77 0.49
CA GLU A 583 -14.16 0.28 -0.25
C GLU A 583 -15.67 0.16 -0.05
N THR A 584 -16.29 1.24 0.45
CA THR A 584 -17.73 1.29 0.80
C THR A 584 -18.56 2.05 -0.23
N TYR A 585 -18.17 1.98 -1.51
CA TYR A 585 -18.85 2.70 -2.58
C TYR A 585 -18.83 1.95 -3.92
N LEU A 586 -19.81 2.21 -4.78
CA LEU A 586 -19.81 1.87 -6.20
C LEU A 586 -19.75 3.16 -7.03
N ILE A 587 -18.91 3.19 -8.05
CA ILE A 587 -18.77 4.34 -8.97
C ILE A 587 -19.27 3.95 -10.36
N GLN A 588 -20.30 4.65 -10.85
CA GLN A 588 -20.82 4.53 -12.22
C GLN A 588 -21.01 5.92 -12.84
N GLY A 589 -20.25 6.20 -13.90
CA GLY A 589 -20.04 7.55 -14.41
C GLY A 589 -19.55 8.47 -13.30
N ASP A 590 -20.27 9.57 -13.09
CA ASP A 590 -19.98 10.56 -12.04
C ASP A 590 -20.69 10.26 -10.70
N LYS A 591 -21.48 9.18 -10.63
CA LYS A 591 -22.23 8.82 -9.41
C LYS A 591 -21.40 7.93 -8.51
N LYS A 592 -21.31 8.29 -7.24
CA LYS A 592 -20.74 7.49 -6.14
C LYS A 592 -21.86 7.12 -5.18
N GLU A 593 -22.24 5.85 -5.15
CA GLU A 593 -23.28 5.33 -4.26
C GLU A 593 -22.66 4.49 -3.14
N PHE A 594 -23.27 4.50 -1.95
CA PHE A 594 -22.80 3.69 -0.83
C PHE A 594 -23.02 2.20 -1.08
N PHE A 595 -21.97 1.39 -0.90
CA PHE A 595 -22.02 -0.05 -1.06
C PHE A 595 -20.82 -0.72 -0.38
N ASP A 596 -21.06 -1.52 0.66
CA ASP A 596 -20.00 -2.23 1.40
C ASP A 596 -20.21 -3.75 1.30
N ASP A 597 -19.22 -4.45 0.74
CA ASP A 597 -19.24 -5.92 0.60
C ASP A 597 -19.46 -6.62 1.95
N ARG A 598 -18.91 -6.07 3.02
CA ARG A 598 -18.98 -6.66 4.37
C ARG A 598 -20.37 -6.50 4.96
N GLU A 599 -20.98 -5.33 4.80
CA GLU A 599 -22.37 -5.11 5.23
C GLU A 599 -23.33 -5.99 4.42
N GLU A 600 -23.15 -6.08 3.10
CA GLU A 600 -23.98 -6.95 2.27
C GLU A 600 -23.82 -8.44 2.63
N CYS A 601 -22.60 -8.89 2.98
CA CYS A 601 -22.39 -10.25 3.48
C CYS A 601 -23.11 -10.48 4.81
N ARG A 602 -22.95 -9.58 5.78
CA ARG A 602 -23.60 -9.70 7.11
C ARG A 602 -25.13 -9.72 6.97
N ASP A 603 -25.67 -8.84 6.13
CA ASP A 603 -27.11 -8.79 5.87
C ASP A 603 -27.59 -10.05 5.15
N ALA A 604 -26.87 -10.53 4.13
CA ALA A 604 -27.22 -11.76 3.42
C ALA A 604 -27.21 -12.99 4.35
N LEU A 605 -26.24 -13.08 5.26
CA LEU A 605 -26.12 -14.18 6.21
C LEU A 605 -27.29 -14.24 7.20
N LYS A 606 -27.76 -13.08 7.69
CA LYS A 606 -28.94 -12.98 8.56
C LYS A 606 -30.21 -13.52 7.90
N TYR A 607 -30.30 -13.45 6.57
CA TYR A 607 -31.45 -13.92 5.79
C TYR A 607 -31.15 -15.14 4.91
N VAL A 608 -30.08 -15.90 5.18
CA VAL A 608 -29.62 -17.00 4.31
C VAL A 608 -30.70 -18.04 4.00
N ASN A 609 -31.58 -18.34 4.97
CA ASN A 609 -32.68 -19.29 4.78
C ASN A 609 -33.75 -18.76 3.82
N VAL A 610 -34.02 -17.45 3.86
CA VAL A 610 -34.96 -16.79 2.94
C VAL A 610 -34.37 -16.75 1.54
N LEU A 611 -33.07 -16.42 1.42
CA LEU A 611 -32.37 -16.43 0.13
C LEU A 611 -32.44 -17.81 -0.52
N ARG A 612 -32.15 -18.88 0.23
CA ARG A 612 -32.25 -20.26 -0.29
C ARG A 612 -33.66 -20.66 -0.74
N GLN A 613 -34.70 -20.09 -0.14
CA GLN A 613 -36.09 -20.35 -0.53
C GLN A 613 -36.50 -19.59 -1.79
N ALA A 614 -35.87 -18.45 -2.06
CA ALA A 614 -36.16 -17.63 -3.23
C ALA A 614 -35.67 -18.26 -4.55
N GLY A 615 -34.79 -19.26 -4.46
CA GLY A 615 -34.04 -19.79 -5.60
C GLY A 615 -32.78 -18.99 -5.85
#